data_AF-A0A1Y4QS73-F1
#
_entry.id   AF-A0A1Y4QS73-F1
#
_cell.length_a   1.000
_cell.length_b   1.000
_cell.length_c   1.000
_cell.angle_alpha   90.00
_cell.angle_beta   90.00
_cell.angle_gamma   90.00
#
_symmetry.space_group_name_H-M   'P 1'
#
loop_
_entity.id
_entity.type
_entity.pdbx_description
1 polymer ?
#
loop_
_entity_poly.entity_id
_entity_poly.type
_entity_poly.pdbx_seq_one_letter_code
_entity_poly.pdbx_strand_id
1 'polypeptide(L)'
;MKNFLKEFGPWMRHKLRVVIMKMWKRPKTKYKRLSQLRNYQKYNISDEQIRQVANSRLGLYRQCGMSVVNFLLSPEVLEKKIGKKPALINPIKYYEKQRLSL
;
A
#
# COMPACT_ATOMS: atom_id res chain seq x y z
N MET A 1 -12.21 -21.70 2.76
CA MET A 1 -11.12 -20.81 3.23
C MET A 1 -10.34 -20.12 2.12
N LYS A 2 -9.81 -20.82 1.10
CA LYS A 2 -9.00 -20.18 0.04
C LYS A 2 -9.73 -19.02 -0.69
N ASN A 3 -10.99 -19.21 -1.08
CA ASN A 3 -11.77 -18.19 -1.80
C ASN A 3 -11.97 -16.92 -0.96
N PHE A 4 -12.34 -17.08 0.31
CA PHE A 4 -12.45 -15.95 1.26
C PHE A 4 -11.12 -15.17 1.39
N LEU A 5 -9.98 -15.85 1.54
CA LEU A 5 -8.68 -15.19 1.67
C LEU A 5 -8.26 -14.46 0.39
N LYS A 6 -8.70 -14.94 -0.78
CA LYS A 6 -8.46 -14.30 -2.08
C LYS A 6 -9.19 -12.96 -2.20
N GLU A 7 -10.37 -12.84 -1.64
CA GLU A 7 -11.16 -11.61 -1.62
C GLU A 7 -10.75 -10.67 -0.47
N PHE A 8 -10.48 -11.24 0.70
CA PHE A 8 -10.12 -10.49 1.91
C PHE A 8 -8.75 -9.81 1.79
N GLY A 9 -7.76 -10.47 1.19
CA GLY A 9 -6.41 -9.93 1.07
C GLY A 9 -6.34 -8.56 0.37
N PRO A 10 -6.92 -8.39 -0.83
CA PRO A 10 -7.01 -7.09 -1.50
C PRO A 10 -7.71 -6.02 -0.65
N TRP A 11 -8.84 -6.36 -0.01
CA TRP A 11 -9.57 -5.45 0.85
C TRP A 11 -8.71 -4.96 2.04
N MET A 12 -8.01 -5.88 2.71
CA MET A 12 -7.11 -5.58 3.83
C MET A 12 -5.98 -4.63 3.40
N ARG A 13 -5.35 -4.89 2.25
CA ARG A 13 -4.30 -4.01 1.70
C ARG A 13 -4.83 -2.61 1.41
N HIS A 14 -6.03 -2.50 0.84
CA HIS A 14 -6.65 -1.20 0.60
C HIS A 14 -6.88 -0.44 1.92
N LYS A 15 -7.43 -1.09 2.95
CA LYS A 15 -7.59 -0.47 4.27
C LYS A 15 -6.26 -0.03 4.88
N LEU A 16 -5.21 -0.82 4.74
CA LEU A 16 -3.87 -0.45 5.20
C LEU A 16 -3.33 0.81 4.49
N ARG A 17 -3.52 0.92 3.18
CA ARG A 17 -3.16 2.15 2.43
C ARG A 17 -3.89 3.37 2.97
N VAL A 18 -5.18 3.24 3.27
CA VAL A 18 -5.98 4.32 3.87
C VAL A 18 -5.40 4.76 5.20
N VAL A 19 -4.99 3.81 6.06
CA VAL A 19 -4.34 4.13 7.34
C VAL A 19 -3.00 4.84 7.12
N ILE A 20 -2.14 4.33 6.23
CA ILE A 20 -0.85 4.96 5.90
C ILE A 20 -1.05 6.41 5.40
N MET A 21 -1.98 6.61 4.46
CA MET A 21 -2.31 7.94 3.94
C MET A 21 -2.92 8.85 5.01
N LYS A 22 -3.67 8.30 5.97
CA LYS A 22 -4.22 9.04 7.12
C LYS A 22 -3.12 9.48 8.10
N MET A 23 -2.07 8.68 8.28
CA MET A 23 -0.91 9.07 9.09
C MET A 23 -0.21 10.31 8.52
N TRP A 24 -0.20 10.47 7.19
CA TRP A 24 0.35 11.63 6.51
C TRP A 24 -0.68 12.75 6.37
N LYS A 25 -1.02 13.40 7.49
CA LYS A 25 -2.11 14.40 7.54
C LYS A 25 -1.89 15.62 6.62
N ARG A 26 -0.66 16.14 6.54
CA ARG A 26 -0.35 17.38 5.80
C ARG A 26 0.01 17.07 4.33
N PRO A 27 -0.44 17.87 3.34
CA PRO A 27 -0.11 17.66 1.92
C PRO A 27 1.40 17.62 1.66
N LYS A 28 2.17 18.52 2.28
CA LYS A 28 3.64 18.52 2.20
C LYS A 28 4.25 17.19 2.67
N THR A 29 3.69 16.58 3.71
CA THR A 29 4.13 15.27 4.23
C THR A 29 3.76 14.14 3.27
N LYS A 30 2.54 14.14 2.72
CA LYS A 30 2.12 13.16 1.70
C LYS A 30 3.06 13.20 0.50
N TYR A 31 3.29 14.38 -0.06
CA TYR A 31 4.21 14.59 -1.17
C TYR A 31 5.60 14.05 -0.86
N LYS A 32 6.22 14.48 0.26
CA LYS A 32 7.55 14.01 0.65
C LYS A 32 7.63 12.49 0.77
N ARG A 33 6.65 11.85 1.42
CA ARG A 33 6.65 10.40 1.65
C ARG A 33 6.41 9.61 0.37
N LEU A 34 5.47 10.05 -0.47
CA LEU A 34 5.20 9.43 -1.77
C LEU A 34 6.39 9.57 -2.72
N SER A 35 7.04 10.74 -2.77
CA SER A 35 8.25 10.95 -3.57
C SER A 35 9.43 10.10 -3.07
N GLN A 36 9.58 9.93 -1.75
CA GLN A 36 10.56 9.00 -1.18
C GLN A 36 10.29 7.55 -1.61
N LEU A 37 9.04 7.09 -1.57
CA LEU A 37 8.65 5.76 -2.03
C LEU A 37 8.90 5.57 -3.52
N ARG A 38 8.51 6.55 -4.36
CA ARG A 38 8.80 6.54 -5.80
C ARG A 38 10.29 6.36 -6.05
N ASN A 39 11.13 7.17 -5.41
CA ASN A 39 12.58 7.14 -5.63
C ASN A 39 13.19 5.82 -5.15
N TYR A 40 12.73 5.30 -4.01
CA TYR A 40 13.19 4.02 -3.47
C TYR A 40 12.87 2.84 -4.41
N GLN A 41 11.67 2.86 -5.01
CA GLN A 41 11.23 1.82 -5.95
C GLN A 41 11.68 2.09 -7.40
N LYS A 42 12.30 3.25 -7.67
CA LYS A 42 12.69 3.70 -9.01
C LYS A 42 11.53 3.69 -10.03
N TYR A 43 10.31 4.01 -9.56
CA TYR A 43 9.13 4.07 -10.43
C TYR A 43 9.09 5.35 -11.25
N ASN A 44 8.69 5.25 -12.53
CA ASN A 44 8.56 6.38 -13.44
C ASN A 44 7.21 7.11 -13.24
N ILE A 45 7.03 7.72 -12.07
CA ILE A 45 5.85 8.54 -11.74
C ILE A 45 6.27 10.01 -11.74
N SER A 46 5.56 10.84 -12.49
CA SER A 46 5.90 12.26 -12.59
C SER A 46 5.72 12.95 -11.24
N ASP A 47 6.50 14.00 -11.01
CA ASP A 47 6.36 14.79 -9.79
C ASP A 47 4.98 15.45 -9.68
N GLU A 48 4.42 15.83 -10.83
CA GLU A 48 3.08 16.40 -10.94
C GLU A 48 2.00 15.42 -10.47
N GLN A 49 2.07 14.15 -10.87
CA GLN A 49 1.14 13.11 -10.40
C GLN A 49 1.15 12.97 -8.88
N ILE A 50 2.33 13.05 -8.26
CA ILE A 50 2.46 13.01 -6.79
C ILE A 50 1.87 14.29 -6.17
N ARG A 51 2.12 15.47 -6.75
CA ARG A 51 1.55 16.74 -6.29
C ARG A 51 0.02 16.75 -6.37
N GLN A 52 -0.56 16.20 -7.44
CA GLN A 52 -2.00 16.05 -7.62
C GLN A 52 -2.60 15.17 -6.51
N VAL A 53 -2.00 14.02 -6.23
CA VAL A 53 -2.44 13.10 -5.17
C VAL A 53 -2.31 13.74 -3.78
N ALA A 54 -1.21 14.44 -3.51
CA ALA A 54 -0.94 15.04 -2.21
C ALA A 54 -1.93 16.15 -1.84
N ASN A 55 -2.36 16.94 -2.83
CA ASN A 55 -3.27 18.08 -2.66
C ASN A 55 -4.74 17.77 -3.02
N SER A 56 -5.04 16.53 -3.40
CA SER A 56 -6.39 16.13 -3.78
C SER A 56 -7.38 16.30 -2.61
N ARG A 57 -8.58 16.80 -2.94
CA ARG A 57 -9.73 16.95 -2.02
C ARG A 57 -10.57 15.67 -1.88
N LEU A 58 -10.20 14.60 -2.59
CA LEU A 58 -10.91 13.33 -2.52
C LEU A 58 -10.76 12.69 -1.14
N GLY A 59 -11.78 11.95 -0.69
CA GLY A 59 -11.69 11.14 0.53
C GLY A 59 -10.57 10.09 0.43
N LEU A 60 -9.93 9.78 1.57
CA LEU A 60 -8.76 8.90 1.62
C LEU A 60 -9.03 7.50 1.01
N TYR A 61 -10.23 6.97 1.21
CA TYR A 61 -10.64 5.69 0.63
C TYR A 61 -10.57 5.71 -0.90
N ARG A 62 -11.18 6.74 -1.53
CA ARG A 62 -11.11 6.94 -2.98
C ARG A 62 -9.67 7.18 -3.43
N GLN A 63 -8.90 8.02 -2.72
CA GLN A 63 -7.50 8.30 -3.07
C GLN A 63 -6.63 7.02 -3.12
N CYS A 64 -6.82 6.11 -2.17
CA CYS A 64 -6.06 4.86 -2.09
C CYS A 64 -6.45 3.81 -3.15
N GLY A 65 -7.57 4.02 -3.84
CA GLY A 65 -8.00 3.22 -4.98
C GLY A 65 -7.46 3.73 -6.32
N MET A 66 -6.95 4.97 -6.38
CA MET A 66 -6.40 5.54 -7.61
C MET A 66 -5.04 4.94 -7.96
N SER A 67 -4.67 5.00 -9.24
CA SER A 67 -3.48 4.36 -9.81
C SER A 67 -2.20 4.66 -9.04
N VAL A 68 -1.90 5.93 -8.78
CA VAL A 68 -0.63 6.36 -8.16
C VAL A 68 -0.44 5.77 -6.75
N VAL A 69 -1.46 5.87 -5.88
CA VAL A 69 -1.35 5.35 -4.51
C VAL A 69 -1.38 3.83 -4.49
N ASN A 70 -2.21 3.22 -5.33
CA ASN A 70 -2.29 1.76 -5.43
C ASN A 70 -0.96 1.16 -5.91
N PHE A 71 -0.30 1.82 -6.87
CA PHE A 71 0.99 1.40 -7.41
C PHE A 71 2.15 1.66 -6.44
N LEU A 72 2.22 2.85 -5.82
CA LEU A 72 3.26 3.18 -4.85
C LEU A 72 3.17 2.35 -3.56
N LEU A 73 1.96 2.02 -3.13
CA LEU A 73 1.70 1.13 -1.98
C LEU A 73 1.17 -0.21 -2.48
N SER A 74 1.90 -0.81 -3.43
CA SER A 74 1.57 -2.12 -4.00
C SER A 74 1.65 -3.23 -2.94
N PRO A 75 1.03 -4.40 -3.18
CA PRO A 75 1.17 -5.56 -2.32
C PRO A 75 2.63 -5.90 -2.00
N GLU A 76 3.52 -5.82 -2.99
CA GLU A 76 4.95 -6.11 -2.84
C GLU A 76 5.63 -5.15 -1.86
N VAL A 77 5.29 -3.86 -1.92
CA VAL A 77 5.82 -2.85 -1.01
C VAL A 77 5.35 -3.12 0.42
N LEU A 78 4.08 -3.49 0.59
CA LEU A 78 3.49 -3.75 1.91
C LEU A 78 3.96 -5.08 2.52
N GLU A 79 4.26 -6.07 1.69
CA GLU A 79 4.77 -7.39 2.07
C GLU A 79 6.30 -7.37 2.29
N LYS A 80 6.99 -6.27 1.97
CA LYS A 80 8.44 -6.15 2.16
C LYS A 80 8.79 -5.92 3.63
N LYS A 81 9.65 -6.78 4.18
CA LYS A 81 10.21 -6.63 5.53
C LYS A 81 11.26 -5.52 5.54
N ILE A 82 11.12 -4.58 6.47
CA ILE A 82 12.06 -3.46 6.66
C ILE A 82 12.70 -3.61 8.04
N GLY A 83 13.92 -4.16 8.08
CA GLY A 83 14.65 -4.40 9.34
C GLY A 83 13.85 -5.28 10.31
N LYS A 84 13.62 -4.77 11.52
CA LYS A 84 12.83 -5.45 12.57
C LYS A 84 11.31 -5.24 12.44
N LYS A 85 10.84 -4.38 11.52
CA LYS A 85 9.41 -4.10 11.39
C LYS A 85 8.69 -5.27 10.72
N PRO A 86 7.51 -5.69 11.23
CA PRO A 86 6.73 -6.75 10.62
C PRO A 86 6.24 -6.29 9.24
N ALA A 87 6.34 -7.18 8.26
CA ALA A 87 5.74 -6.99 6.95
C ALA A 87 4.28 -7.46 6.96
N LEU A 88 3.48 -7.01 6.00
CA LEU A 88 2.17 -7.59 5.81
C LEU A 88 2.32 -9.04 5.36
N ILE A 89 1.70 -9.97 6.09
CA ILE A 89 1.72 -11.39 5.72
C ILE A 89 0.69 -11.61 4.61
N ASN A 90 1.08 -12.31 3.56
CA ASN A 90 0.14 -12.74 2.53
C ASN A 90 -0.73 -13.89 3.08
N PRO A 91 -2.05 -13.69 3.26
CA PRO A 91 -2.89 -14.67 3.96
C PRO A 91 -2.99 -16.02 3.24
N ILE A 92 -3.01 -16.03 1.91
CA ILE A 92 -3.08 -17.28 1.12
C ILE A 92 -1.78 -18.07 1.28
N LYS A 93 -0.63 -17.40 1.10
CA LYS A 93 0.68 -18.07 1.24
C LYS A 93 0.86 -18.66 2.65
N TYR A 94 0.41 -17.92 3.66
CA TYR A 94 0.46 -18.38 5.05
C TYR A 94 -0.43 -19.62 5.27
N TYR A 95 -1.67 -19.57 4.78
CA TYR A 95 -2.61 -20.69 4.87
C TYR A 95 -2.10 -21.95 4.15
N GLU A 96 -1.55 -21.80 2.94
CA GLU A 96 -1.00 -22.93 2.18
C GLU A 96 0.23 -23.54 2.84
N LYS A 97 1.12 -22.69 3.40
CA LYS A 97 2.27 -23.16 4.16
C LYS A 97 1.85 -24.03 5.37
N GLN A 98 0.84 -23.58 6.12
CA GLN A 98 0.33 -24.33 7.27
C GLN A 98 -0.35 -25.64 6.88
N ARG A 99 -1.04 -25.65 5.74
CA ARG A 99 -1.69 -26.87 5.21
C ARG A 99 -0.66 -27.92 4.79
N LEU A 100 0.48 -27.51 4.23
CA LEU A 100 1.55 -28.41 3.77
C LEU A 100 2.45 -28.93 4.91
N SER A 101 2.41 -28.31 6.08
CA SER A 101 3.16 -28.74 7.27
C SER A 101 2.40 -29.75 8.15
N LEU A 102 1.20 -30.13 7.75
CA LEU A 102 0.37 -31.19 8.32
C LEU A 102 0.41 -32.40 7.39
#